data_AF-A0A7H9C107-F1
#
_entry.id   AF-A0A7H9C107-F1
#
_cell.length_a   1.000
_cell.length_b   1.000
_cell.length_c   1.000
_cell.angle_alpha   90.00
_cell.angle_beta   90.00
_cell.angle_gamma   90.00
#
_symmetry.space_group_name_H-M   'P 1'
#
loop_
_entity.id
_entity.type
_entity.pdbx_description
1 polymer ?
#
loop_
_entity_poly.entity_id
_entity_poly.type
_entity_poly.pdbx_seq_one_letter_code
_entity_poly.pdbx_strand_id
1 'polypeptide(L)'
;MREQWTEGHESYPLTVYGQSGKVSVEVLSINQINPNTATVRFVKTLTHPGEDDRIGNFTATVTYQFVPSQQSALELVWQNPFGFTVTDYRSTPDSLEAQQEGLK
;
A
#
# COMPACT_ATOMS: atom_id res chain seq x y z
N MET A 1 -9.84 2.44 7.47
CA MET A 1 -9.31 1.91 6.19
C MET A 1 -10.25 2.15 4.99
N ARG A 2 -11.58 1.91 5.09
CA ARG A 2 -12.53 2.25 4.02
C ARG A 2 -12.64 3.76 3.72
N GLU A 3 -12.41 4.61 4.71
CA GLU A 3 -12.64 6.06 4.62
C GLU A 3 -11.68 6.78 3.64
N GLN A 4 -10.44 6.30 3.46
CA GLN A 4 -9.47 6.87 2.51
C GLN A 4 -9.76 6.51 1.03
N TRP A 5 -10.70 5.59 0.78
CA TRP A 5 -11.15 5.15 -0.55
C TRP A 5 -12.49 5.80 -0.96
N THR A 6 -12.90 6.86 -0.27
CA THR A 6 -14.14 7.60 -0.54
C THR A 6 -13.83 8.82 -1.42
N GLU A 7 -14.61 9.04 -2.48
CA GLU A 7 -14.44 10.12 -3.49
C GLU A 7 -14.35 11.56 -2.95
N GLY A 8 -14.56 11.77 -1.64
CA GLY A 8 -14.47 13.07 -0.96
C GLY A 8 -13.25 13.27 -0.05
N HIS A 9 -12.32 12.32 0.06
CA HIS A 9 -11.11 12.49 0.86
C HIS A 9 -9.98 13.11 0.02
N GLU A 10 -9.26 14.09 0.57
CA GLU A 10 -8.12 14.78 -0.09
C GLU A 10 -6.99 13.83 -0.56
N SER A 11 -6.96 12.61 -0.03
CA SER A 11 -6.00 11.55 -0.38
C SER A 11 -6.59 10.46 -1.31
N TYR A 12 -7.75 10.71 -1.91
CA TYR A 12 -8.39 9.77 -2.82
C TYR A 12 -7.47 9.47 -4.02
N PRO A 13 -7.14 8.19 -4.30
CA PRO A 13 -6.13 7.84 -5.29
C PRO A 13 -6.36 8.42 -6.69
N LEU A 14 -7.61 8.52 -7.16
CA LEU A 14 -7.89 9.11 -8.47
C LEU A 14 -7.65 10.63 -8.52
N THR A 15 -7.80 11.33 -7.40
CA THR A 15 -7.54 12.77 -7.31
C THR A 15 -6.03 13.05 -7.24
N VAL A 16 -5.26 12.17 -6.59
CA VAL A 16 -3.82 12.33 -6.39
C VAL A 16 -3.00 11.83 -7.58
N TYR A 17 -3.45 10.78 -8.27
CA TYR A 17 -2.71 10.15 -9.38
C TYR A 17 -3.30 10.44 -10.77
N GLY A 18 -4.47 11.07 -10.87
CA GLY A 18 -5.13 11.37 -12.15
C GLY A 18 -5.62 10.13 -12.92
N GLN A 19 -6.40 10.34 -13.99
CA GLN A 19 -7.05 9.25 -14.75
C GLN A 19 -6.09 8.34 -15.52
N SER A 20 -4.86 8.79 -15.82
CA SER A 20 -3.86 8.04 -16.58
C SER A 20 -2.62 7.65 -15.78
N GLY A 21 -2.54 8.01 -14.49
CA GLY A 21 -1.41 7.69 -13.65
C GLY A 21 -1.42 6.22 -13.22
N LYS A 22 -0.29 5.54 -13.36
CA LYS A 22 -0.10 4.19 -12.83
C LYS A 22 0.79 4.25 -11.59
N VAL A 23 0.31 3.70 -10.48
CA VAL A 23 1.13 3.45 -9.30
C VAL A 23 1.57 2.00 -9.28
N SER A 24 2.87 1.77 -9.34
CA SER A 24 3.48 0.44 -9.14
C SER A 24 4.07 0.37 -7.73
N VAL A 25 3.90 -0.78 -7.08
CA VAL A 25 4.45 -1.04 -5.74
C VAL A 25 5.42 -2.20 -5.81
N GLU A 26 6.65 -1.97 -5.35
CA GLU A 26 7.68 -3.01 -5.22
C GLU A 26 7.98 -3.25 -3.75
N VAL A 27 7.75 -4.48 -3.27
CA VAL A 27 8.04 -4.85 -1.88
C VAL A 27 9.52 -5.19 -1.75
N LEU A 28 10.24 -4.41 -0.95
CA LEU A 28 11.67 -4.59 -0.71
C LEU A 28 11.94 -5.61 0.40
N SER A 29 11.17 -5.55 1.48
CA SER A 29 11.32 -6.48 2.60
C SER A 29 10.07 -6.56 3.47
N ILE A 30 9.90 -7.70 4.14
CA ILE A 30 8.89 -7.93 5.16
C ILE A 30 9.61 -8.46 6.41
N ASN A 31 9.51 -7.73 7.51
CA ASN A 31 10.11 -8.11 8.79
C ASN A 31 9.01 -8.27 9.83
N GLN A 32 8.87 -9.46 10.39
CA GLN A 32 7.92 -9.71 11.47
C GLN A 32 8.46 -9.13 12.78
N ILE A 33 7.70 -8.26 13.44
CA ILE A 33 8.11 -7.65 14.72
C ILE A 33 7.55 -8.41 15.92
N ASN A 34 6.39 -9.07 15.75
CA ASN A 34 5.78 -9.97 16.72
C ASN A 34 4.79 -10.92 15.99
N PRO A 35 4.16 -11.91 16.67
CA PRO A 35 3.36 -12.93 16.00
C PRO A 35 2.21 -12.41 15.11
N ASN A 36 1.71 -11.20 15.37
CA ASN A 36 0.57 -10.63 14.66
C ASN A 36 0.89 -9.30 13.96
N THR A 37 2.15 -8.87 13.93
CA THR A 37 2.51 -7.57 13.35
C THR A 37 3.83 -7.68 12.57
N ALA A 38 3.85 -7.08 11.38
CA ALA A 38 5.03 -6.99 10.54
C ALA A 38 5.24 -5.56 10.02
N THR A 39 6.50 -5.21 9.80
CA THR A 39 6.90 -4.03 9.03
C THR A 39 7.20 -4.43 7.59
N VAL A 40 6.64 -3.71 6.63
CA VAL A 40 6.81 -3.93 5.18
C VAL A 40 7.47 -2.71 4.59
N ARG A 41 8.66 -2.85 4.00
CA ARG A 41 9.32 -1.77 3.27
C ARG A 41 9.04 -1.95 1.78
N PHE A 42 8.65 -0.88 1.11
CA PHE A 42 8.29 -0.91 -0.30
C PHE A 42 8.55 0.42 -0.99
N VAL A 43 8.69 0.37 -2.31
CA VAL A 43 8.79 1.55 -3.18
C VAL A 43 7.46 1.75 -3.88
N LYS A 44 7.01 3.00 -3.98
CA LYS A 44 5.93 3.42 -4.88
C LYS A 44 6.53 4.20 -6.04
N THR A 45 6.20 3.79 -7.26
CA THR A 45 6.53 4.52 -8.48
C THR A 45 5.25 4.99 -9.13
N LEU A 46 5.09 6.30 -9.26
CA LEU A 46 4.00 6.93 -10.00
C LEU A 46 4.50 7.29 -11.40
N THR A 47 3.87 6.71 -12.41
CA THR A 47 4.20 6.92 -13.82
C THR A 47 3.04 7.63 -14.54
N HIS A 48 3.36 8.67 -15.29
CA HIS A 48 2.45 9.36 -16.19
C HIS A 48 3.01 9.36 -17.61
N PRO A 49 2.17 9.17 -18.66
CA PRO A 49 2.66 9.27 -20.04
C PRO A 49 3.23 10.66 -20.35
N GLY A 50 4.51 10.71 -20.70
CA GLY A 50 5.18 11.96 -21.08
C GLY A 50 5.77 12.79 -19.92
N GLU A 51 5.72 12.27 -18.69
CA GLU A 51 6.38 12.88 -17.52
C GLU A 51 7.40 11.90 -16.92
N ASP A 52 8.34 12.43 -16.15
CA ASP A 52 9.28 11.60 -15.39
C ASP A 52 8.58 10.87 -14.22
N ASP A 53 9.07 9.67 -13.91
CA ASP A 53 8.56 8.87 -12.82
C ASP A 53 8.82 9.52 -11.45
N ARG A 54 7.80 9.52 -10.60
CA ARG A 54 7.90 9.96 -9.19
C ARG A 54 8.02 8.76 -8.28
N ILE A 55 9.17 8.61 -7.64
CA ILE A 55 9.52 7.45 -6.82
C ILE A 55 9.57 7.86 -5.34
N GLY A 56 9.00 7.03 -4.46
CA GLY A 56 9.08 7.24 -3.01
C GLY A 56 9.24 5.92 -2.25
N ASN A 57 10.07 5.95 -1.20
CA ASN A 57 10.26 4.85 -0.26
C ASN A 57 9.26 4.94 0.89
N PHE A 58 8.71 3.81 1.29
CA PHE A 58 7.71 3.73 2.35
C PHE A 58 7.95 2.53 3.25
N THR A 59 7.62 2.73 4.52
CA THR A 59 7.48 1.65 5.49
C THR A 59 6.02 1.58 5.94
N ALA A 60 5.44 0.38 5.94
CA ALA A 60 4.14 0.11 6.53
C ALA A 60 4.27 -0.80 7.75
N THR A 61 3.48 -0.52 8.79
CA THR A 61 3.22 -1.45 9.89
C THR A 61 1.85 -2.08 9.65
N VAL A 62 1.82 -3.42 9.65
CA VAL A 62 0.62 -4.22 9.36
C VAL A 62 0.38 -5.15 10.54
N THR A 63 -0.73 -4.96 11.25
CA THR A 63 -1.22 -5.92 12.25
C THR A 63 -2.28 -6.80 11.60
N TYR A 64 -2.18 -8.10 11.82
CA TYR A 64 -2.98 -9.11 11.14
C TYR A 64 -3.32 -10.30 12.05
N GLN A 65 -4.34 -11.05 11.63
CA GLN A 65 -4.74 -12.30 12.26
C GLN A 65 -5.14 -13.33 11.20
N PHE A 66 -5.18 -14.60 11.60
CA PHE A 66 -5.72 -15.69 10.78
C PHE A 66 -7.04 -16.14 11.36
N VAL A 67 -8.13 -15.89 10.64
CA VAL A 67 -9.48 -16.33 11.02
C VAL A 67 -9.96 -17.30 9.95
N PRO A 68 -9.59 -18.59 10.03
CA PRO A 68 -10.00 -19.57 9.04
C PRO A 68 -11.53 -19.63 9.00
N SER A 69 -12.10 -19.32 7.84
CA SER A 69 -13.55 -19.37 7.66
C SER A 69 -13.97 -20.80 7.31
N GLN A 70 -15.10 -21.27 7.85
CA GLN A 70 -15.72 -22.53 7.43
C GLN A 70 -16.56 -22.34 6.16
N GLN A 71 -16.17 -21.42 5.27
CA GLN A 71 -16.94 -21.12 4.07
C GLN A 71 -16.91 -22.31 3.10
N SER A 72 -18.10 -22.77 2.73
CA SER A 72 -18.32 -23.96 1.89
C SER A 72 -18.11 -23.69 0.40
N ALA A 73 -17.98 -22.42 0.00
CA ALA A 73 -17.77 -22.02 -1.38
C ALA A 73 -16.28 -22.12 -1.73
N LEU A 74 -15.94 -23.15 -2.51
CA LEU A 74 -14.56 -23.49 -2.90
C LEU A 74 -13.78 -22.27 -3.45
N GLU A 75 -14.42 -21.41 -4.26
CA GLU A 75 -13.81 -20.22 -4.88
C GLU A 75 -13.31 -19.15 -3.90
N LEU A 76 -13.94 -19.03 -2.71
CA LEU A 76 -13.52 -18.06 -1.69
C LEU A 76 -12.31 -18.56 -0.90
N VAL A 77 -12.21 -19.88 -0.69
CA VAL A 77 -11.06 -20.51 -0.03
C VAL A 77 -9.79 -20.32 -0.86
N TRP A 78 -9.86 -20.35 -2.20
CA TRP A 78 -8.68 -20.18 -3.05
C TRP A 78 -8.05 -18.78 -2.98
N GLN A 79 -8.85 -17.74 -2.75
CA GLN A 79 -8.33 -16.37 -2.66
C GLN A 79 -7.70 -16.08 -1.30
N ASN A 80 -8.16 -16.73 -0.22
CA ASN A 80 -7.64 -16.55 1.13
C ASN A 80 -7.75 -17.84 1.97
N PRO A 81 -6.89 -18.84 1.73
CA PRO A 81 -7.06 -20.18 2.30
C PRO A 81 -6.88 -20.23 3.82
N PHE A 82 -6.13 -19.29 4.39
CA PHE A 82 -5.85 -19.23 5.83
C PHE A 82 -6.72 -18.19 6.57
N GLY A 83 -7.58 -17.47 5.86
CA GLY A 83 -8.35 -16.37 6.45
C GLY A 83 -7.47 -15.24 6.98
N PHE A 84 -6.35 -14.94 6.29
CA PHE A 84 -5.50 -13.81 6.62
C PHE A 84 -6.33 -12.52 6.56
N THR A 85 -6.31 -11.76 7.66
CA THR A 85 -7.08 -10.53 7.80
C THR A 85 -6.19 -9.46 8.40
N VAL A 86 -6.07 -8.32 7.72
CA VAL A 86 -5.41 -7.13 8.28
C VAL A 86 -6.37 -6.43 9.23
N THR A 87 -5.95 -6.23 10.47
CA THR A 87 -6.75 -5.58 11.52
C THR A 87 -6.31 -4.14 11.77
N ASP A 88 -5.04 -3.82 11.56
CA ASP A 88 -4.52 -2.46 11.58
C ASP A 88 -3.47 -2.24 10.48
N TYR A 89 -3.44 -1.05 9.92
CA TYR A 89 -2.51 -0.68 8.86
C TYR A 89 -2.13 0.79 8.96
N ARG A 90 -0.83 1.06 8.96
CA ARG A 90 -0.27 2.41 8.85
C ARG A 90 0.91 2.41 7.89
N SER A 91 0.99 3.41 7.03
CA SER A 91 2.15 3.62 6.15
C SER A 91 2.72 5.02 6.34
N THR A 92 4.04 5.12 6.32
CA THR A 92 4.80 6.35 6.44
C THR A 92 5.88 6.41 5.35
N PRO A 93 6.13 7.58 4.73
CA PRO A 93 7.27 7.74 3.83
C PRO A 93 8.59 7.69 4.62
N ASP A 94 9.59 6.99 4.09
CA ASP A 94 10.95 6.96 4.62
C ASP A 94 11.67 8.26 4.20
N SER A 95 11.33 9.39 4.85
CA SER A 95 11.85 10.74 4.60
C SER A 95 11.67 11.31 3.18
N LEU A 96 11.20 12.55 3.12
CA LEU A 96 11.14 13.35 1.89
C LEU A 96 12.58 13.78 1.55
N GLU A 97 13.33 13.02 0.75
CA GLU A 97 14.40 13.65 -0.03
C GLU A 97 13.71 14.59 -1.00
N ALA A 98 13.62 15.85 -0.56
CA ALA A 98 12.94 16.92 -1.24
C ALA A 98 13.47 17.00 -2.66
N GLN A 99 12.55 16.95 -3.62
CA GLN A 99 12.76 17.44 -4.97
C GLN A 99 13.10 18.94 -4.89
N GLN A 100 14.34 19.25 -4.53
CA GLN A 100 14.98 20.56 -4.60
C GLN A 100 16.18 20.48 -5.53
N GLU A 101 15.98 20.03 -6.77
CA GLU A 101 16.92 20.29 -7.85
C GLU A 101 16.12 20.72 -9.08
N GLY A 102 15.76 22.01 -9.09
CA GLY A 102 14.99 22.61 -10.18
C GLY A 102 14.81 24.12 -10.02
N LEU A 103 15.79 24.81 -9.45
CA LEU A 103 15.88 26.26 -9.57
C LEU A 103 17.30 26.67 -9.96
N LYS A 104 17.57 26.65 -11.27
CA LYS A 104 18.51 27.56 -11.95
C LYS A 104 18.01 27.84 -13.35
#